data_AF-X1W123-F1
#
_entry.id   AF-X1W123-F1
#
_cell.length_a   1.000
_cell.length_b   1.000
_cell.length_c   1.000
_cell.angle_alpha   90.00
_cell.angle_beta   90.00
_cell.angle_gamma   90.00
#
_symmetry.space_group_name_H-M   'P 1'
#
loop_
_entity.id
_entity.type
_entity.pdbx_description
1 polymer ?
#
loop_
_entity_poly.entity_id
_entity_poly.type
_entity_poly.pdbx_seq_one_letter_code
_entity_poly.pdbx_strand_id
1 'polypeptide(L)'
;SLIGGHTEVTFRVDQPLMVGQMIGEVSRERLVDGSRVKVGNAVLLTKGIAIEGTHVIYQEKSEKLKEQFSDEMLSRMKNLIYSPGISVVKEALLI
;
A
#
# COMPACT_ATOMS: atom_id res chain seq x y z
N SER A 1 1.00 -9.11 16.17
CA SER A 1 0.04 -10.21 16.37
C SER A 1 -1.35 -9.75 16.00
N LEU A 2 -2.19 -10.62 15.42
CA LEU A 2 -3.62 -10.38 15.31
C LEU A 2 -4.27 -10.82 16.62
N ILE A 3 -4.86 -9.88 17.35
CA ILE A 3 -5.34 -10.12 18.72
C ILE A 3 -6.87 -10.15 18.85
N GLY A 4 -7.60 -9.86 17.77
CA GLY A 4 -9.06 -9.83 17.75
C GLY A 4 -9.60 -9.43 16.38
N GLY A 5 -10.93 -9.45 16.26
CA GLY A 5 -11.66 -9.06 15.05
C GLY A 5 -13.16 -9.17 15.26
N HIS A 6 -13.92 -8.62 14.31
CA HIS A 6 -15.37 -8.74 14.25
C HIS A 6 -15.79 -9.04 12.80
N THR A 7 -16.80 -9.88 12.63
CA THR A 7 -17.39 -10.18 11.32
C THR A 7 -18.88 -9.90 11.40
N GLU A 8 -19.38 -9.09 10.49
CA GLU A 8 -20.80 -8.78 10.35
C GLU A 8 -21.25 -9.16 8.93
N VAL A 9 -22.44 -9.75 8.82
CA VAL A 9 -23.08 -10.08 7.54
C VAL A 9 -24.36 -9.26 7.43
N THR A 10 -24.46 -8.46 6.38
CA THR A 10 -25.58 -7.54 6.18
C THR A 10 -25.93 -7.39 4.71
N PHE A 11 -27.22 -7.20 4.41
CA PHE A 11 -27.69 -6.93 3.05
C PHE A 11 -27.38 -5.51 2.56
N ARG A 12 -26.84 -4.64 3.43
CA ARG A 12 -26.53 -3.24 3.10
C ARG A 12 -25.22 -3.05 2.35
N VAL A 13 -24.35 -4.06 2.36
CA VAL A 13 -23.06 -4.04 1.66
C VAL A 13 -23.07 -5.19 0.69
N ASP A 14 -22.83 -4.89 -0.58
CA ASP A 14 -22.86 -5.85 -1.69
C ASP A 14 -21.50 -6.54 -1.93
N GLN A 15 -20.43 -6.04 -1.31
CA GLN A 15 -19.08 -6.61 -1.38
C GLN A 15 -18.41 -6.70 0.00
N PRO A 16 -17.48 -7.66 0.21
CA PRO A 16 -16.75 -7.74 1.48
C PRO A 16 -15.99 -6.45 1.79
N LEU A 17 -16.22 -5.88 2.98
CA LEU A 17 -15.48 -4.75 3.50
C LEU A 17 -14.50 -5.23 4.57
N MET A 18 -13.22 -4.94 4.39
CA MET A 18 -12.15 -5.25 5.36
C MET A 18 -11.72 -3.97 6.07
N VAL A 19 -11.75 -3.97 7.40
CA VAL A 19 -11.30 -2.85 8.24
C VAL A 19 -10.27 -3.36 9.24
N GLY A 20 -9.14 -2.68 9.34
CA GLY A 20 -8.06 -3.02 10.25
C GLY A 20 -7.82 -1.91 11.28
N GLN A 21 -7.62 -2.30 12.55
CA GLN A 21 -7.12 -1.42 13.59
C GLN A 21 -5.70 -1.85 13.97
N MET A 22 -4.79 -0.89 14.06
CA MET A 22 -3.41 -1.10 14.46
C MET A 22 -3.12 -0.28 15.73
N ILE A 23 -2.40 -0.88 16.68
CA ILE A 23 -1.97 -0.24 17.93
C ILE A 23 -0.47 -0.50 18.07
N GLY A 24 0.27 0.55 18.44
CA GLY A 24 1.70 0.49 18.71
C GLY A 24 2.10 1.59 19.69
N GLU A 25 3.23 1.39 20.35
CA GLU A 25 3.78 2.32 21.33
C GLU A 25 5.10 2.91 20.83
N VAL A 26 5.36 4.16 21.19
CA VAL A 26 6.62 4.85 20.87
C VAL A 26 6.95 5.83 21.99
N SER A 27 8.24 6.08 22.23
CA SER A 27 8.63 7.15 23.15
C SER A 27 8.29 8.52 22.55
N ARG A 28 8.05 9.53 23.38
CA ARG A 28 7.62 10.86 22.91
C ARG A 28 8.61 11.48 21.93
N GLU A 29 9.90 11.20 22.13
CA GLU A 29 11.02 11.72 21.35
C GLU A 29 11.10 11.07 19.95
N ARG A 30 10.55 9.86 19.80
CA ARG A 30 10.57 9.07 18.56
C ARG A 30 9.25 9.13 17.78
N LEU A 31 8.26 9.88 18.28
CA LEU A 31 7.00 10.08 17.56
C LEU A 31 7.25 10.90 16.29
N VAL A 32 6.98 10.29 15.13
CA VAL A 32 7.04 10.97 13.83
C VAL A 32 5.81 11.86 13.68
N ASP A 33 6.03 13.16 13.54
CA ASP A 33 5.00 14.19 13.51
C ASP A 33 5.10 15.02 12.23
N GLY A 34 4.15 14.80 11.33
CA GLY A 34 4.09 15.46 10.02
C GLY A 34 3.90 16.98 10.10
N SER A 35 3.43 17.53 11.23
CA SER A 35 3.26 18.98 11.39
C SER A 35 4.58 19.76 11.44
N ARG A 36 5.71 19.06 11.62
CA ARG A 36 7.05 19.65 11.73
C ARG A 36 7.76 19.82 10.39
N VAL A 37 7.16 19.34 9.29
CA VAL A 37 7.71 19.46 7.94
C VAL A 37 7.75 20.94 7.52
N LYS A 38 8.88 21.38 6.98
CA LYS A 38 9.09 22.78 6.56
C LYS A 38 9.84 22.89 5.24
N VAL A 39 9.75 24.08 4.63
CA VAL A 39 10.53 24.43 3.44
C VAL A 39 12.02 24.18 3.72
N GLY A 40 12.68 23.54 2.74
CA GLY A 40 14.09 23.11 2.85
C GLY A 40 14.27 21.68 3.37
N ASN A 41 13.22 20.98 3.82
CA ASN A 41 13.31 19.54 4.06
C ASN A 41 13.41 18.75 2.74
N ALA A 42 14.16 17.65 2.77
CA ALA A 42 14.23 16.71 1.66
C ALA A 42 13.01 15.77 1.67
N VAL A 43 12.51 15.43 0.48
CA VAL A 43 11.51 14.38 0.28
C VAL A 43 12.24 13.14 -0.21
N LEU A 44 12.14 12.05 0.55
CA LEU A 44 12.78 10.78 0.21
C LEU A 44 11.71 9.77 -0.24
N LEU A 45 11.95 9.15 -1.39
CA LEU A 45 11.14 8.05 -1.89
C LEU A 45 11.94 6.75 -1.74
N THR A 46 11.38 5.77 -1.03
CA THR A 46 12.08 4.52 -0.71
C THR A 46 11.82 3.39 -1.70
N LYS A 47 10.77 3.51 -2.51
CA LYS A 47 10.37 2.52 -3.53
C LYS A 47 9.98 3.22 -4.84
N GLY A 48 9.18 2.56 -5.68
CA GLY A 48 8.55 3.19 -6.84
C GLY A 48 7.30 4.00 -6.48
N ILE A 49 6.92 4.92 -7.36
CA ILE A 49 5.60 5.55 -7.33
C ILE A 49 4.55 4.65 -7.99
N ALA A 50 3.28 4.87 -7.65
CA ALA A 50 2.13 4.22 -8.29
C ALA A 50 2.13 2.67 -8.26
N ILE A 51 2.76 2.05 -7.26
CA ILE A 51 2.87 0.58 -7.13
C ILE A 51 1.48 -0.08 -7.08
N GLU A 52 0.67 0.33 -6.11
CA GLU A 52 -0.66 -0.25 -5.88
C GLU A 52 -1.63 0.10 -7.01
N GLY A 53 -1.74 1.38 -7.37
CA GLY A 53 -2.64 1.83 -8.43
C GLY A 53 -2.39 1.16 -9.78
N THR A 54 -1.11 0.94 -10.15
CA THR A 54 -0.79 0.21 -11.39
C THR A 54 -1.26 -1.25 -11.33
N HIS A 55 -1.07 -1.91 -10.19
CA HIS A 55 -1.55 -3.28 -10.01
C HIS A 55 -3.07 -3.37 -10.04
N VAL A 56 -3.78 -2.42 -9.42
CA VAL A 56 -5.25 -2.33 -9.47
C VAL A 56 -5.74 -2.17 -10.90
N ILE A 57 -5.14 -1.27 -11.69
CA ILE A 57 -5.49 -1.09 -13.10
C ILE A 57 -5.26 -2.39 -13.89
N TYR A 58 -4.14 -3.07 -13.64
CA TYR A 58 -3.86 -4.37 -14.25
C TYR A 58 -4.95 -5.40 -13.93
N GLN A 59 -5.37 -5.53 -12.67
CA GLN A 59 -6.42 -6.48 -12.25
C GLN A 59 -7.76 -6.17 -12.92
N GLU A 60 -8.12 -4.89 -13.02
CA GLU A 60 -9.42 -4.43 -13.54
C GLU A 60 -9.52 -4.37 -15.08
N LYS A 61 -8.38 -4.33 -15.78
CA LYS A 61 -8.32 -4.05 -17.23
C LYS A 61 -7.32 -4.93 -17.98
N SER A 62 -6.89 -6.06 -17.41
CA SER A 62 -5.86 -6.94 -17.96
C SER A 62 -6.05 -7.28 -19.45
N GLU A 63 -7.26 -7.64 -19.88
CA GLU A 63 -7.53 -7.97 -21.30
C GLU A 63 -7.27 -6.79 -22.24
N LYS A 64 -7.73 -5.58 -21.88
CA LYS A 64 -7.46 -4.37 -22.69
C LYS A 64 -5.98 -4.01 -22.70
N LEU A 65 -5.27 -4.29 -21.61
CA LEU A 65 -3.84 -3.99 -21.51
C LEU A 65 -3.00 -4.95 -22.37
N LYS A 66 -3.43 -6.21 -22.57
CA LYS A 66 -2.77 -7.16 -23.49
C LYS A 66 -2.72 -6.68 -24.93
N GLU A 67 -3.69 -5.86 -25.34
CA GLU A 67 -3.72 -5.26 -26.68
C GLU A 67 -2.73 -4.11 -26.84
N GLN A 68 -2.24 -3.52 -25.74
CA GLN A 68 -1.44 -2.29 -25.75
C GLN A 68 -0.02 -2.47 -25.24
N PHE A 69 0.25 -3.53 -24.46
CA PHE A 69 1.51 -3.72 -23.76
C PHE A 69 2.07 -5.13 -23.96
N SER A 70 3.39 -5.25 -23.89
CA SER A 70 4.07 -6.54 -23.97
C SER A 70 3.80 -7.40 -22.73
N ASP A 71 3.89 -8.72 -22.88
CA ASP A 71 3.77 -9.67 -21.77
C ASP A 71 4.75 -9.38 -20.63
N GLU A 72 5.95 -8.88 -20.94
CA GLU A 72 6.93 -8.46 -19.95
C GLU A 72 6.41 -7.29 -19.11
N MET A 73 5.82 -6.27 -19.74
CA MET A 73 5.29 -5.11 -19.03
C MET A 73 4.08 -5.49 -18.17
N LEU A 74 3.18 -6.33 -18.70
CA LEU A 74 2.03 -6.86 -17.95
C LEU A 74 2.48 -7.69 -16.74
N SER A 75 3.47 -8.55 -16.92
CA SER A 75 4.08 -9.32 -15.84
C SER A 75 4.66 -8.40 -14.78
N ARG A 76 5.34 -7.32 -15.18
CA ARG A 76 5.86 -6.32 -14.25
C ARG A 76 4.73 -5.62 -13.48
N MET A 77 3.68 -5.14 -14.16
CA MET A 77 2.52 -4.49 -13.52
C MET A 77 1.85 -5.41 -12.50
N LYS A 78 1.63 -6.68 -12.87
CA LYS A 78 1.08 -7.72 -11.99
C LYS A 78 1.94 -7.90 -10.73
N ASN A 79 3.26 -7.85 -10.86
CA ASN A 79 4.18 -8.18 -9.78
C ASN A 79 4.51 -7.02 -8.83
N LEU A 80 4.11 -5.78 -9.13
CA LEU A 80 4.48 -4.59 -8.34
C LEU A 80 4.13 -4.69 -6.85
N ILE A 81 2.98 -5.28 -6.49
CA ILE A 81 2.54 -5.43 -5.09
C ILE A 81 3.39 -6.44 -4.30
N TYR A 82 4.19 -7.26 -4.98
CA TYR A 82 5.12 -8.21 -4.36
C TYR A 82 6.57 -7.70 -4.44
N SER A 83 6.95 -7.14 -5.58
CA SER A 83 8.28 -6.58 -5.82
C SER A 83 8.15 -5.28 -6.63
N PRO A 84 8.47 -4.11 -6.04
CA PRO A 84 9.11 -3.91 -4.74
C PRO A 84 8.18 -4.07 -3.52
N GLY A 85 6.87 -4.22 -3.75
CA GLY A 85 5.87 -4.40 -2.70
C GLY A 85 5.40 -3.11 -2.04
N ILE A 86 4.29 -3.20 -1.28
CA ILE A 86 3.64 -2.04 -0.63
C ILE A 86 4.03 -1.85 0.84
N SER A 87 4.56 -2.89 1.50
CA SER A 87 4.90 -2.80 2.92
C SER A 87 6.03 -1.80 3.13
N VAL A 88 5.84 -0.86 4.05
CA VAL A 88 6.85 0.15 4.44
C VAL A 88 7.54 -0.18 5.77
N VAL A 89 7.26 -1.37 6.33
CA VAL A 89 7.74 -1.75 7.68
C VAL A 89 9.27 -1.73 7.75
N LYS A 90 9.95 -2.23 6.71
CA LYS A 90 11.41 -2.28 6.69
C LYS A 90 12.02 -0.88 6.76
N GLU A 91 11.46 0.06 6.00
CA GLU A 91 11.92 1.45 5.97
C GLU A 91 11.56 2.19 7.26
N ALA A 92 10.38 1.95 7.82
CA ALA A 92 9.93 2.54 9.08
C ALA A 92 10.78 2.11 10.28
N LEU A 93 11.47 0.96 10.20
CA LEU A 93 12.39 0.49 11.24
C LEU A 93 13.80 1.11 11.15
N LEU A 94 14.09 1.90 10.11
CA LEU A 94 15.38 2.59 9.97
C LEU A 94 15.43 3.94 10.71
N ILE A 95 14.30 4.41 11.24
CA ILE A 95 14.11 5.73 11.86
C ILE A 95 13.80 5.65 13.35
#